data_AF-A0A535GPQ9-F1
#
_entry.id   AF-A0A535GPQ9-F1
#
_cell.length_a   1.000
_cell.length_b   1.000
_cell.length_c   1.000
_cell.angle_alpha   90.00
_cell.angle_beta   90.00
_cell.angle_gamma   90.00
#
_symmetry.space_group_name_H-M   'P 1'
#
loop_
_entity.id
_entity.type
_entity.pdbx_description
1 polymer ?
#
loop_
_entity_poly.entity_id
_entity_poly.type
_entity_poly.pdbx_seq_one_letter_code
_entity_poly.pdbx_strand_id
1 'polypeptide(L)' 'MTQMVAVDVNPATRDVITGTETFTREVARRLPVVAPDLRWRFFAARPRAGLGVDVMALPFRRMW' A
#
# COMPACT_ATOMS: atom_id res chain seq x y z
N MET A 1 23.33 4.24 3.45
CA MET A 1 22.40 4.19 2.30
C MET A 1 21.01 3.90 2.83
N THR A 2 20.01 4.71 2.50
CA THR A 2 18.61 4.45 2.92
C THR A 2 18.03 3.34 2.04
N GLN A 3 17.59 2.23 2.64
CA GLN A 3 16.99 1.11 1.90
C GLN A 3 15.56 1.47 1.43
N MET A 4 15.23 1.09 0.19
CA MET A 4 13.87 1.24 -0.34
C MET A 4 13.10 -0.06 -0.20
N VAL A 5 11.88 0.02 0.34
CA VAL A 5 10.94 -1.09 0.46
C VAL A 5 9.73 -0.79 -0.41
N ALA A 6 9.43 -1.70 -1.33
CA ALA A 6 8.26 -1.64 -2.18
C ALA A 6 7.15 -2.51 -1.56
N VAL A 7 5.92 -1.98 -1.48
CA VAL A 7 4.79 -2.62 -0.80
C VAL A 7 3.59 -2.69 -1.74
N ASP A 8 3.08 -3.90 -1.96
CA ASP A 8 1.81 -4.12 -2.63
C ASP A 8 0.64 -3.90 -1.65
N VAL A 9 -0.24 -2.94 -1.96
CA VAL A 9 -1.43 -2.62 -1.15
C VAL A 9 -2.75 -3.03 -1.82
N ASN A 10 -2.74 -3.95 -2.77
CA ASN A 10 -3.90 -4.36 -3.56
C ASN A 10 -5.16 -4.77 -2.76
N PRO A 11 -5.08 -5.41 -1.56
CA PRO A 11 -6.28 -5.62 -0.75
C PRO A 11 -6.93 -4.29 -0.36
N ALA A 12 -6.13 -3.29 0.05
CA ALA A 12 -6.64 -2.00 0.52
C ALA A 12 -7.48 -1.25 -0.53
N THR A 13 -7.32 -1.54 -1.82
CA THR A 13 -8.05 -0.89 -2.92
C THR A 13 -9.35 -1.60 -3.32
N ARG A 14 -9.69 -2.72 -2.69
CA ARG A 14 -10.93 -3.46 -2.95
C ARG A 14 -12.16 -2.71 -2.42
N ASP A 15 -13.31 -2.99 -3.04
CA ASP A 15 -14.60 -2.36 -2.70
C ASP A 15 -15.23 -2.97 -1.45
N VAL A 16 -15.03 -4.28 -1.24
CA VAL A 16 -15.47 -4.99 -0.04
C VAL A 16 -14.43 -4.80 1.05
N ILE A 17 -14.85 -4.25 2.19
CA ILE A 17 -13.98 -4.03 3.34
C ILE A 17 -14.21 -5.14 4.36
N THR A 18 -13.24 -6.03 4.49
CA THR A 18 -13.15 -7.00 5.59
C THR A 18 -12.04 -6.60 6.56
N GLY A 19 -11.73 -7.48 7.51
CA GLY A 19 -10.59 -7.29 8.41
C GLY A 19 -9.25 -7.18 7.65
N THR A 20 -9.10 -7.91 6.54
CA THR A 20 -7.86 -7.87 5.74
C THR A 20 -7.64 -6.50 5.12
N GLU A 21 -8.66 -5.94 4.45
CA GLU A 21 -8.56 -4.62 3.83
C GLU A 21 -8.34 -3.52 4.87
N THR A 22 -9.01 -3.62 6.02
CA THR A 22 -8.83 -2.71 7.15
C THR A 22 -7.39 -2.77 7.69
N PHE A 23 -6.89 -3.98 7.91
CA PHE A 23 -5.53 -4.22 8.39
C PHE A 23 -4.49 -3.68 7.40
N THR A 24 -4.62 -3.98 6.10
CA THR A 24 -3.69 -3.48 5.08
C THR A 24 -3.67 -1.95 5.03
N ARG A 25 -4.83 -1.29 5.13
CA ARG A 25 -4.90 0.19 5.18
C ARG A 25 -4.15 0.75 6.38
N GLU A 26 -4.40 0.20 7.56
CA GLU A 26 -3.75 0.68 8.79
C GLU A 26 -2.25 0.42 8.79
N VAL A 27 -1.80 -0.75 8.32
CA VAL A 27 -0.38 -1.06 8.20
C VAL A 27 0.28 -0.10 7.21
N ALA A 28 -0.26 0.03 5.98
CA ALA A 28 0.33 0.90 4.96
C ALA A 28 0.48 2.34 5.44
N ARG A 29 -0.55 2.89 6.10
CA ARG A 29 -0.55 4.24 6.67
C ARG A 29 0.50 4.44 7.77
N ARG A 30 0.78 3.41 8.58
CA ARG A 30 1.68 3.51 9.74
C ARG A 30 3.14 3.23 9.39
N LEU A 31 3.44 2.46 8.34
CA LEU A 31 4.81 2.08 7.95
C LEU A 31 5.79 3.26 7.88
N PRO A 32 5.46 4.40 7.21
CA PRO A 32 6.37 5.55 7.15
C PRO A 32 6.62 6.21 8.52
N VAL A 33 5.68 6.08 9.46
CA VAL A 33 5.78 6.66 10.79
C VAL A 33 6.61 5.79 11.73
N VAL A 34 6.43 4.46 11.67
CA VAL A 34 7.09 3.51 12.59
C VAL A 34 8.52 3.16 12.16
N ALA A 35 8.83 3.32 10.87
CA ALA A 35 10.17 3.08 10.32
C ALA A 35 10.54 4.22 9.36
N PRO A 36 10.82 5.42 9.91
CA PRO A 36 11.14 6.61 9.14
C PRO A 36 12.51 6.52 8.45
N ASP A 37 13.39 5.63 8.91
CA ASP A 37 14.71 5.40 8.33
C ASP A 37 14.67 4.59 7.03
N LEU A 38 13.49 4.13 6.59
CA LEU A 38 13.27 3.44 5.32
C LEU A 38 12.57 4.36 4.32
N ARG A 39 12.83 4.14 3.02
CA ARG A 39 12.06 4.76 1.94
C ARG A 39 10.95 3.82 1.49
N TRP A 40 9.72 4.30 1.49
CA TRP A 40 8.54 3.51 1.15
C TRP A 40 8.05 3.80 -0.26
N ARG A 41 7.69 2.75 -1.01
CA ARG A 41 7.00 2.85 -2.29
C ARG A 41 5.80 1.92 -2.29
N PHE A 42 4.61 2.48 -2.15
CA PHE A 42 3.37 1.73 -2.23
C PHE A 42 2.90 1.62 -3.67
N PHE A 43 2.35 0.46 -4.02
CA PHE A 43 1.78 0.25 -5.33
C PHE A 43 0.53 -0.63 -5.29
N ALA A 44 -0.33 -0.47 -6.29
CA ALA A 44 -1.48 -1.32 -6.51
C ALA A 44 -1.81 -1.37 -8.00
N ALA A 45 -2.48 -2.44 -8.43
CA ALA A 45 -2.94 -2.59 -9.81
C ALA A 45 -4.09 -1.61 -10.13
N ARG A 46 -4.92 -1.29 -9.14
CA ARG A 46 -6.01 -0.30 -9.23
C ARG A 46 -5.99 0.58 -7.97
N PRO A 47 -5.24 1.70 -7.95
CA PRO A 47 -5.22 2.59 -6.80
C PRO A 47 -6.58 3.28 -6.59
N ARG A 48 -6.88 3.63 -5.33
CA ARG A 48 -8.05 4.42 -4.93
C ARG A 48 -7.61 5.55 -4.01
N ALA A 49 -8.38 6.64 -4.00
CA ALA A 49 -8.18 7.72 -3.04
C ALA A 49 -8.48 7.27 -1.60
N GLY A 50 -7.98 8.02 -0.61
CA GLY A 50 -8.29 7.82 0.80
C GLY A 50 -7.46 6.72 1.50
N LEU A 51 -6.34 6.29 0.93
CA LEU A 51 -5.45 5.30 1.54
C LEU A 51 -4.43 5.88 2.54
N GLY A 52 -4.32 7.21 2.61
CA GLY A 52 -3.39 7.90 3.52
C GLY A 52 -1.91 7.79 3.14
N VAL A 53 -1.60 7.22 1.97
CA VAL A 53 -0.25 7.12 1.39
C VAL A 53 -0.32 7.32 -0.13
N ASP A 54 0.78 7.79 -0.72
CA ASP A 54 0.92 7.85 -2.17
C ASP A 54 1.08 6.44 -2.74
N VAL A 55 0.22 6.09 -3.70
CA VAL A 55 0.20 4.78 -4.34
C VAL A 55 0.49 4.91 -5.82
N MET A 56 1.54 4.24 -6.27
CA MET A 56 1.87 4.11 -7.68
C MET A 56 0.96 3.06 -8.34
N ALA A 57 0.31 3.43 -9.45
CA ALA A 57 -0.36 2.47 -10.30
C ALA A 57 0.70 1.64 -11.05
N LEU A 58 0.65 0.31 -10.93
CA LEU A 58 1.46 -0.57 -11.76
C LEU A 58 0.61 -1.15 -12.90
N PRO A 59 1.09 -1.14 -14.15
CA PRO A 59 0.32 -1.58 -15.31
C PRO A 59 0.22 -3.12 -15.44
N PHE A 60 0.55 -3.87 -14.39
CA PHE A 60 0.51 -5.33 -14.42
C PHE A 60 -0.92 -5.84 -14.24
N ARG A 61 -1.29 -6.88 -15.01
CA ARG A 61 -2.50 -7.66 -14.73
C ARG A 61 -2.36 -8.30 -13.35
N ARG A 62 -3.46 -8.35 -12.57
CA ARG A 62 -3.44 -9.04 -11.27
C ARG A 62 -2.98 -10.48 -11.48
N MET A 63 -2.06 -10.96 -10.64
CA MET A 63 -1.69 -12.38 -10.59
C MET A 63 -2.61 -13.17 -9.64
N TRP A 64 -3.71 -12.57 -9.18
CA TRP A 64 -4.74 -13.16 -8.32
C TRP A 64 -6.13 -12.59 -8.60
#